data_AF-A0A1M4YF59-F1
#
_entry.id   AF-A0A1M4YF59-F1
#
_cell.length_a   1.000
_cell.length_b   1.000
_cell.length_c   1.000
_cell.angle_alpha   90.00
_cell.angle_beta   90.00
_cell.angle_gamma   90.00
#
_symmetry.space_group_name_H-M   'P 1'
#
loop_
_entity.id
_entity.type
_entity.pdbx_description
1 polymer ?
#
loop_
_entity_poly.entity_id
_entity_poly.type
_entity_poly.pdbx_seq_one_letter_code
_entity_poly.pdbx_strand_id
1 'polypeptide(L)'
;MRPDYLKQGEIARLFPVLATTSKEGRTTSIVLSCLSRVQEFGNEMLTSVGVKIGKRSQIECYTEIVFQAEKIKPNDRPDGLIVVKNGSREWRALVEAKVGNATLGAEQIEKYRAIAKEQGCDAVITISNEFTSAIKNHPIADVRKSRSKIPVFHWSWMFILTNVGLLLANEEIEDTDQALLLNELRRFLSDDSAGVKGFERMPPEWSDINKLVSTGGKILAKSDEATSVIEAWHQETKDLSLILTRMTETYVHERLPRKHIADPVQRQKDELALLREDNQLQSTLDIPDAAAPLEIIADISRRTIDVGMLLKAPEDKKSSKARLNWLLRQIPNDALEGLTVRCNWPGRSEATQFSYADLLTAPELIEEGKSGLQVISFNIFLSKRLGARFTQQTNFIVDLEDIVPRFYREIGQNLVAWRKSAPKIKADRDDSEDVSVASISEDAEKDAI
;
A
#
# COMPACT_ATOMS: atom_id res chain seq x y z
N MET A 1 -23.77 -14.56 -25.81
CA MET A 1 -23.41 -15.43 -26.95
C MET A 1 -21.91 -15.67 -26.87
N ARG A 2 -21.41 -16.87 -27.23
CA ARG A 2 -19.96 -17.12 -27.22
C ARG A 2 -19.30 -16.29 -28.34
N PRO A 3 -18.18 -15.60 -28.10
CA PRO A 3 -17.47 -14.86 -29.14
C PRO A 3 -17.00 -15.78 -30.28
N ASP A 4 -17.07 -15.30 -31.52
CA ASP A 4 -16.78 -16.11 -32.72
C ASP A 4 -15.32 -16.56 -32.81
N TYR A 5 -14.41 -15.79 -32.20
CA TYR A 5 -12.99 -16.12 -32.11
C TYR A 5 -12.69 -17.26 -31.11
N LEU A 6 -13.67 -17.69 -30.32
CA LEU A 6 -13.57 -18.84 -29.43
C LEU A 6 -14.18 -20.09 -30.06
N LYS A 7 -13.37 -21.14 -30.16
CA LYS A 7 -13.82 -22.50 -30.49
C LYS A 7 -14.58 -23.13 -29.32
N GLN A 8 -14.14 -22.86 -28.10
CA GLN A 8 -14.76 -23.26 -26.83
C GLN A 8 -14.60 -22.14 -25.81
N GLY A 9 -15.54 -22.03 -24.88
CA GLY A 9 -15.52 -21.05 -23.81
C GLY A 9 -16.91 -20.95 -23.19
N GLU A 10 -16.96 -20.98 -21.87
CA GLU A 10 -18.17 -20.89 -21.06
C GLU A 10 -18.24 -19.52 -20.38
N ILE A 11 -19.43 -18.95 -20.23
CA ILE A 11 -19.59 -17.73 -19.43
C ILE A 11 -19.21 -18.05 -17.99
N ALA A 12 -18.41 -17.19 -17.35
CA ALA A 12 -18.01 -17.34 -15.97
C ALA A 12 -19.22 -17.43 -15.03
N ARG A 13 -19.21 -18.37 -14.09
CA ARG A 13 -20.39 -18.74 -13.29
C ARG A 13 -20.15 -18.54 -11.81
N LEU A 14 -21.16 -18.01 -11.11
CA LEU A 14 -21.23 -18.00 -9.65
C LEU A 14 -21.26 -19.42 -9.05
N PHE A 15 -21.77 -20.39 -9.82
CA PHE A 15 -21.80 -21.80 -9.44
C PHE A 15 -21.08 -22.63 -10.51
N PRO A 16 -19.74 -22.75 -10.43
CA PRO A 16 -18.96 -23.48 -11.42
C PRO A 16 -19.25 -24.99 -11.36
N VAL A 17 -19.37 -25.61 -12.54
CA VAL A 17 -19.60 -27.07 -12.70
C VAL A 17 -18.27 -27.84 -12.79
N LEU A 18 -17.16 -27.16 -12.51
CA LEU A 18 -15.82 -27.76 -12.46
C LEU A 18 -15.70 -28.74 -11.29
N ALA A 19 -14.87 -29.78 -11.47
CA ALA A 19 -14.54 -30.74 -10.42
C ALA A 19 -14.08 -30.03 -9.13
N THR A 20 -14.42 -30.59 -7.98
CA THR A 20 -14.04 -30.04 -6.66
C THR A 20 -12.53 -29.95 -6.45
N THR A 21 -11.75 -30.74 -7.19
CA THR A 21 -10.29 -30.68 -7.24
C THR A 21 -9.75 -29.44 -7.96
N SER A 22 -10.55 -28.80 -8.82
CA SER A 22 -10.17 -27.59 -9.56
C SER A 22 -10.49 -26.34 -8.73
N LYS A 23 -9.86 -26.22 -7.56
CA LYS A 23 -10.07 -25.07 -6.66
C LYS A 23 -9.81 -23.74 -7.37
N GLU A 24 -8.68 -23.65 -8.08
CA GLU A 24 -8.28 -22.46 -8.85
C GLU A 24 -9.34 -22.07 -9.88
N GLY A 25 -9.73 -23.00 -10.76
CA GLY A 25 -10.74 -22.74 -11.78
C GLY A 25 -12.10 -22.33 -11.19
N ARG A 26 -12.50 -22.93 -10.06
CA ARG A 26 -13.73 -22.56 -9.35
C ARG A 26 -13.66 -21.13 -8.79
N THR A 27 -12.60 -20.81 -8.06
CA THR A 27 -12.38 -19.47 -7.48
C THR A 27 -12.34 -18.40 -8.57
N THR A 28 -11.57 -18.63 -9.64
CA THR A 28 -11.48 -17.72 -10.79
C THR A 28 -12.84 -17.52 -11.46
N SER A 29 -13.60 -18.59 -11.71
CA SER A 29 -14.91 -18.49 -12.35
C SER A 29 -15.90 -17.66 -11.52
N ILE A 30 -15.92 -17.85 -10.20
CA ILE A 30 -16.79 -17.09 -9.29
C ILE A 30 -16.43 -15.60 -9.31
N VAL A 31 -15.16 -15.26 -9.15
CA VAL A 31 -14.67 -13.88 -9.16
C VAL A 31 -14.94 -13.19 -10.50
N LEU A 32 -14.65 -13.88 -11.61
CA LEU A 32 -14.92 -13.37 -12.95
C LEU A 32 -16.42 -13.19 -13.21
N SER A 33 -17.27 -14.06 -12.65
CA SER A 33 -18.72 -13.91 -12.73
C SER A 33 -19.17 -12.65 -11.99
N CYS A 34 -18.73 -12.45 -10.75
CA CYS A 34 -19.01 -11.22 -10.00
C CYS A 34 -18.48 -9.96 -10.70
N LEU A 35 -17.27 -10.01 -11.27
CA LEU A 35 -16.67 -8.90 -12.02
C LEU A 35 -17.53 -8.46 -13.22
N SER A 36 -18.26 -9.40 -13.83
CA SER A 36 -19.18 -9.11 -14.95
C SER A 36 -20.60 -8.72 -14.51
N ARG A 37 -20.99 -9.02 -13.25
CA ARG A 37 -22.37 -8.90 -12.76
C ARG A 37 -22.58 -7.75 -11.78
N VAL A 38 -21.55 -7.38 -11.03
CA VAL A 38 -21.57 -6.26 -10.09
C VAL A 38 -20.86 -5.08 -10.75
N GLN A 39 -21.60 -4.05 -11.13
CA GLN A 39 -21.10 -3.00 -12.01
C GLN A 39 -19.96 -2.20 -11.37
N GLU A 40 -20.11 -1.85 -10.11
CA GLU A 40 -19.16 -1.06 -9.33
C GLU A 40 -17.87 -1.84 -9.11
N PHE A 41 -17.98 -3.13 -8.78
CA PHE A 41 -16.83 -4.02 -8.64
C PHE A 41 -16.08 -4.20 -9.96
N GLY A 42 -16.81 -4.43 -11.06
CA GLY A 42 -16.21 -4.49 -12.39
C GLY A 42 -15.49 -3.19 -12.78
N ASN A 43 -16.11 -2.05 -12.49
CA ASN A 43 -15.52 -0.73 -12.73
C ASN A 43 -14.25 -0.50 -11.91
N GLU A 44 -14.27 -0.79 -10.61
CA GLU A 44 -13.13 -0.60 -9.71
C GLU A 44 -11.93 -1.43 -10.16
N MET A 45 -12.16 -2.74 -10.37
CA MET A 45 -11.10 -3.65 -10.81
C MET A 45 -10.52 -3.26 -12.18
N LEU A 46 -11.36 -2.90 -13.15
CA LEU A 46 -10.89 -2.55 -14.50
C LEU A 46 -10.23 -1.17 -14.57
N THR A 47 -10.68 -0.21 -13.76
CA THR A 47 -10.03 1.09 -13.62
C THR A 47 -8.61 0.93 -13.08
N SER A 48 -8.38 -0.03 -12.17
CA SER A 48 -7.06 -0.33 -11.62
C SER A 48 -6.01 -0.74 -12.67
N VAL A 49 -6.45 -1.30 -13.80
CA VAL A 49 -5.59 -1.66 -14.96
C VAL A 49 -5.63 -0.62 -16.09
N GLY A 50 -6.28 0.52 -15.85
CA GLY A 50 -6.37 1.65 -16.78
C GLY A 50 -7.49 1.54 -17.82
N VAL A 51 -8.42 0.60 -17.65
CA VAL A 51 -9.58 0.44 -18.54
C VAL A 51 -10.73 1.28 -18.01
N LYS A 52 -11.17 2.27 -18.79
CA LYS A 52 -12.29 3.14 -18.42
C LYS A 52 -13.63 2.46 -18.72
N ILE A 53 -14.45 2.26 -17.68
CA ILE A 53 -15.81 1.71 -17.81
C ILE A 53 -16.80 2.87 -17.87
N GLY A 54 -17.52 2.98 -18.98
CA GLY A 54 -18.61 3.93 -19.12
C GLY A 54 -19.93 3.32 -18.66
N LYS A 55 -20.97 4.15 -18.46
CA LYS A 55 -22.31 3.70 -18.05
C LYS A 55 -22.95 2.64 -18.97
N ARG A 56 -22.51 2.56 -20.24
CA ARG A 56 -23.01 1.60 -21.24
C ARG A 56 -21.97 0.52 -21.58
N SER A 57 -20.86 0.48 -20.87
CA SER A 57 -19.86 -0.56 -21.07
C SER A 57 -20.42 -1.91 -20.62
N GLN A 58 -20.15 -2.95 -21.41
CA GLN A 58 -20.51 -4.32 -21.07
C GLN A 58 -19.25 -5.09 -20.74
N ILE A 59 -19.27 -5.79 -19.61
CA ILE A 59 -18.20 -6.66 -19.16
C ILE A 59 -18.69 -8.09 -19.31
N GLU A 60 -18.00 -8.89 -20.10
CA GLU A 60 -18.27 -10.31 -20.28
C GLU A 60 -17.02 -11.11 -19.90
N CYS A 61 -17.20 -12.10 -19.02
CA CYS A 61 -16.10 -12.96 -18.60
C CYS A 61 -16.37 -14.40 -19.00
N TYR A 62 -15.31 -15.09 -19.43
CA TYR A 62 -15.37 -16.48 -19.87
C TYR A 62 -14.30 -17.32 -19.17
N THR A 63 -14.59 -18.59 -18.97
CA THR A 63 -13.66 -19.62 -18.49
C THR A 63 -13.60 -20.78 -19.47
N GLU A 64 -12.63 -21.68 -19.30
CA GLU A 64 -12.45 -22.85 -20.18
C GLU A 64 -12.30 -22.48 -21.66
N ILE A 65 -11.63 -21.35 -21.92
CA ILE A 65 -11.51 -20.76 -23.25
C ILE A 65 -10.57 -21.55 -24.14
N VAL A 66 -10.87 -21.55 -25.44
CA VAL A 66 -10.03 -22.11 -26.50
C VAL A 66 -10.21 -21.26 -27.74
N PHE A 67 -9.11 -20.74 -28.28
CA PHE A 67 -9.16 -19.95 -29.52
C PHE A 67 -9.22 -20.84 -30.77
N GLN A 68 -9.81 -20.33 -31.85
CA GLN A 68 -9.99 -21.09 -33.11
C GLN A 68 -8.67 -21.58 -33.74
N ALA A 69 -7.58 -20.81 -33.58
CA ALA A 69 -6.28 -21.09 -34.20
C ALA A 69 -5.33 -21.92 -33.33
N GLU A 70 -5.69 -22.23 -32.07
CA GLU A 70 -4.78 -22.93 -31.16
C GLU A 70 -4.81 -24.46 -31.35
N LYS A 71 -3.62 -25.03 -31.59
CA LYS A 71 -3.38 -26.46 -31.31
C LYS A 71 -3.22 -26.61 -29.80
N ILE A 72 -4.33 -26.79 -29.09
CA ILE A 72 -4.36 -26.84 -27.63
C ILE A 72 -3.48 -27.99 -27.13
N LYS A 73 -2.49 -27.67 -26.30
CA LYS A 73 -2.04 -28.59 -25.26
C LYS A 73 -2.84 -28.29 -24.00
N PRO A 74 -3.37 -29.29 -23.26
CA PRO A 74 -4.22 -29.06 -22.09
C PRO A 74 -3.63 -28.11 -21.04
N ASN A 75 -2.30 -28.07 -20.91
CA ASN A 75 -1.58 -27.23 -19.95
C ASN A 75 -1.34 -25.77 -20.41
N ASP A 76 -1.66 -25.43 -21.65
CA ASP A 76 -1.43 -24.07 -22.19
C ASP A 76 -2.75 -23.27 -22.27
N ARG A 77 -3.83 -23.73 -21.61
CA ARG A 77 -5.13 -23.05 -21.60
C ARG A 77 -5.16 -21.96 -20.52
N PRO A 78 -5.52 -20.71 -20.83
CA PRO A 78 -5.74 -19.68 -19.80
C PRO A 78 -6.95 -19.99 -18.93
N ASP A 79 -6.91 -19.56 -17.66
CA ASP A 79 -8.00 -19.78 -16.71
C ASP A 79 -9.25 -18.97 -17.05
N GLY A 80 -9.08 -17.81 -17.69
CA GLY A 80 -10.21 -17.01 -18.13
C GLY A 80 -9.90 -15.95 -19.19
N LEU A 81 -10.95 -15.29 -19.65
CA LEU A 81 -10.93 -14.16 -20.57
C LEU A 81 -11.89 -13.09 -20.05
N ILE A 82 -11.42 -11.86 -19.95
CA ILE A 82 -12.24 -10.67 -19.70
C ILE A 82 -12.40 -9.93 -21.02
N VAL A 83 -13.64 -9.56 -21.35
CA VAL A 83 -13.99 -8.78 -22.53
C VAL A 83 -14.78 -7.56 -22.09
N VAL A 84 -14.30 -6.37 -22.44
CA VAL A 84 -14.94 -5.10 -22.14
C VAL A 84 -15.34 -4.44 -23.45
N LYS A 85 -16.64 -4.28 -23.67
CA LYS A 85 -17.19 -3.61 -24.84
C LYS A 85 -17.62 -2.20 -24.47
N ASN A 86 -17.12 -1.21 -25.19
CA ASN A 86 -17.50 0.19 -25.05
C ASN A 86 -17.88 0.75 -26.44
N GLY A 87 -19.15 0.65 -26.78
CA GLY A 87 -19.64 0.96 -28.13
C GLY A 87 -18.99 0.03 -29.15
N SER A 88 -18.22 0.60 -30.08
CA SER A 88 -17.51 -0.15 -31.12
C SER A 88 -16.10 -0.61 -30.70
N ARG A 89 -15.62 -0.19 -29.52
CA ARG A 89 -14.30 -0.59 -29.01
C ARG A 89 -14.46 -1.82 -28.12
N GLU A 90 -13.54 -2.75 -28.26
CA GLU A 90 -13.45 -3.94 -27.43
C GLU A 90 -12.03 -3.99 -26.83
N TRP A 91 -11.95 -4.27 -25.53
CA TRP A 91 -10.70 -4.51 -24.82
C TRP A 91 -10.74 -5.92 -24.23
N ARG A 92 -9.67 -6.69 -24.36
CA ARG A 92 -9.62 -8.10 -23.96
C ARG A 92 -8.38 -8.42 -23.14
N ALA A 93 -8.55 -9.21 -22.10
CA ALA A 93 -7.43 -9.71 -21.31
C ALA A 93 -7.57 -11.20 -20.97
N LEU A 94 -6.46 -11.94 -21.15
CA LEU A 94 -6.35 -13.31 -20.65
C LEU A 94 -6.11 -13.30 -19.14
N VAL A 95 -6.63 -14.29 -18.44
CA VAL A 95 -6.49 -14.44 -16.99
C VAL A 95 -5.74 -15.73 -16.67
N GLU A 96 -4.76 -15.63 -15.79
CA GLU A 96 -4.07 -16.74 -15.15
C GLU A 96 -4.17 -16.60 -13.63
N ALA A 97 -4.55 -17.65 -12.93
CA ALA A 97 -4.82 -17.61 -11.50
C ALA A 97 -4.11 -18.74 -10.74
N LYS A 98 -3.69 -18.44 -9.52
CA LYS A 98 -3.07 -19.38 -8.58
C LYS A 98 -3.62 -19.16 -7.18
N VAL A 99 -4.05 -20.22 -6.50
CA VAL A 99 -4.58 -20.13 -5.12
C VAL A 99 -3.76 -20.97 -4.16
N GLY A 100 -3.89 -20.71 -2.87
CA GLY A 100 -3.15 -21.40 -1.83
C GLY A 100 -1.65 -21.19 -1.98
N ASN A 101 -0.89 -22.29 -2.07
CA ASN A 101 0.57 -22.27 -2.17
C ASN A 101 1.08 -22.36 -3.62
N ALA A 102 0.19 -22.37 -4.61
CA ALA A 102 0.60 -22.40 -6.00
C ALA A 102 1.19 -21.05 -6.43
N THR A 103 2.24 -21.08 -7.24
CA THR A 103 2.96 -19.88 -7.68
C THR A 103 2.81 -19.63 -9.18
N LEU A 104 2.95 -18.37 -9.57
CA LEU A 104 2.94 -17.98 -10.98
C LEU A 104 4.24 -18.44 -11.67
N GLY A 105 4.14 -18.83 -12.94
CA GLY A 105 5.29 -19.26 -13.74
C GLY A 105 5.63 -18.26 -14.85
N ALA A 106 6.88 -17.79 -14.92
CA ALA A 106 7.33 -16.84 -15.95
C ALA A 106 7.10 -17.38 -17.37
N GLU A 107 7.47 -18.63 -17.63
CA GLU A 107 7.30 -19.27 -18.93
C GLU A 107 5.82 -19.35 -19.35
N GLN A 108 4.93 -19.65 -18.40
CA GLN A 108 3.49 -19.71 -18.65
C GLN A 108 2.93 -18.34 -19.02
N ILE A 109 3.35 -17.29 -18.32
CA ILE A 109 2.92 -15.92 -18.61
C ILE A 109 3.44 -15.46 -19.98
N GLU A 110 4.69 -15.77 -20.35
CA GLU A 110 5.21 -15.42 -21.67
C GLU A 110 4.49 -16.17 -22.80
N LYS A 111 4.06 -17.42 -22.58
CA LYS A 111 3.17 -18.12 -23.51
C LYS A 111 1.83 -17.40 -23.65
N TYR A 112 1.20 -16.97 -22.56
CA TYR A 112 -0.06 -16.23 -22.65
C TYR A 112 0.11 -14.86 -23.30
N ARG A 113 1.24 -14.17 -23.14
CA ARG A 113 1.53 -12.95 -23.93
C ARG A 113 1.63 -13.26 -25.42
N ALA A 114 2.21 -14.39 -25.81
CA ALA A 114 2.27 -14.81 -27.20
C ALA A 114 0.87 -15.10 -27.76
N ILE A 115 0.04 -15.83 -27.00
CA ILE A 115 -1.36 -16.10 -27.35
C ILE A 115 -2.15 -14.80 -27.44
N ALA A 116 -2.03 -13.92 -26.45
CA ALA A 116 -2.69 -12.61 -26.45
C ALA A 116 -2.32 -11.81 -27.70
N LYS A 117 -1.04 -11.79 -28.08
CA LYS A 117 -0.60 -11.11 -29.31
C LYS A 117 -1.19 -11.74 -30.58
N GLU A 118 -1.23 -13.06 -30.67
CA GLU A 118 -1.79 -13.78 -31.83
C GLU A 118 -3.30 -13.57 -31.97
N GLN A 119 -4.02 -13.56 -30.85
CA GLN A 119 -5.49 -13.42 -30.80
C GLN A 119 -5.95 -11.96 -30.71
N GLY A 120 -5.02 -11.00 -30.65
CA GLY A 120 -5.29 -9.57 -30.53
C GLY A 120 -5.89 -9.17 -29.17
N CYS A 121 -5.59 -9.89 -28.10
CA CYS A 121 -5.91 -9.45 -26.74
C CYS A 121 -4.95 -8.34 -26.31
N ASP A 122 -5.45 -7.40 -25.53
CA ASP A 122 -4.74 -6.19 -25.13
C ASP A 122 -3.82 -6.41 -23.93
N ALA A 123 -4.10 -7.39 -23.08
CA ALA A 123 -3.35 -7.64 -21.86
C ALA A 123 -3.41 -9.10 -21.38
N VAL A 124 -2.60 -9.38 -20.37
CA VAL A 124 -2.72 -10.56 -19.51
C VAL A 124 -2.87 -10.06 -18.06
N ILE A 125 -3.78 -10.65 -17.30
CA ILE A 125 -3.97 -10.37 -15.87
C ILE A 125 -3.63 -11.65 -15.11
N THR A 126 -2.70 -11.56 -14.16
CA THR A 126 -2.39 -12.64 -13.24
C THR A 126 -3.05 -12.40 -11.89
N ILE A 127 -3.51 -13.46 -11.24
CA ILE A 127 -4.10 -13.42 -9.90
C ILE A 127 -3.42 -14.45 -9.00
N SER A 128 -2.79 -14.03 -7.90
CA SER A 128 -2.18 -14.97 -6.93
C SER A 128 -2.18 -14.41 -5.50
N ASN A 129 -1.58 -15.15 -4.57
CA ASN A 129 -1.31 -14.65 -3.20
C ASN A 129 0.00 -13.84 -3.12
N GLU A 130 0.68 -13.61 -4.24
CA GLU A 130 1.85 -12.72 -4.28
C GLU A 130 1.38 -11.26 -4.30
N PHE A 131 2.21 -10.35 -3.78
CA PHE A 131 1.91 -8.93 -3.74
C PHE A 131 2.86 -8.13 -4.63
N THR A 132 2.41 -6.94 -5.03
CA THR A 132 3.22 -6.03 -5.85
C THR A 132 3.06 -4.60 -5.38
N SER A 133 4.15 -3.83 -5.45
CA SER A 133 4.14 -2.40 -5.15
C SER A 133 3.20 -1.61 -6.06
N ALA A 134 3.01 -2.07 -7.31
CA ALA A 134 2.03 -1.53 -8.24
C ALA A 134 1.48 -2.63 -9.14
N ILE A 135 0.21 -2.50 -9.54
CA ILE A 135 -0.50 -3.48 -10.39
C ILE A 135 0.23 -3.77 -11.72
N LYS A 136 1.02 -2.81 -12.23
CA LYS A 136 1.82 -2.96 -13.46
C LYS A 136 3.18 -3.64 -13.23
N ASN A 137 3.64 -3.70 -11.98
CA ASN A 137 4.95 -4.25 -11.60
C ASN A 137 4.77 -5.70 -11.15
N HIS A 138 4.61 -6.62 -12.12
CA HIS A 138 4.39 -8.05 -11.87
C HIS A 138 5.37 -8.63 -10.83
N PRO A 139 4.98 -9.57 -9.92
CA PRO A 139 5.85 -10.06 -8.84
C PRO A 139 7.11 -10.77 -9.35
N ILE A 140 7.03 -11.43 -10.50
CA ILE A 140 8.17 -12.12 -11.13
C ILE A 140 9.04 -11.17 -11.96
N ALA A 141 10.33 -11.08 -11.63
CA ALA A 141 11.30 -10.22 -12.29
C ALA A 141 11.45 -10.48 -13.81
N ASP A 142 11.44 -11.74 -14.24
CA ASP A 142 11.58 -12.09 -15.66
C ASP A 142 10.42 -11.59 -16.51
N VAL A 143 9.21 -11.58 -15.95
CA VAL A 143 8.02 -11.00 -16.59
C VAL A 143 8.13 -9.48 -16.70
N ARG A 144 8.72 -8.81 -15.70
CA ARG A 144 8.99 -7.36 -15.74
C ARG A 144 10.04 -7.00 -16.80
N LYS A 145 11.05 -7.86 -17.00
CA LYS A 145 12.16 -7.66 -17.95
C LYS A 145 11.81 -8.09 -19.38
N SER A 146 10.64 -8.70 -19.60
CA SER A 146 10.20 -9.14 -20.92
C SER A 146 10.11 -7.97 -21.91
N ARG A 147 10.47 -8.24 -23.18
CA ARG A 147 10.36 -7.27 -24.29
C ARG A 147 8.99 -7.28 -24.95
N SER A 148 8.06 -8.10 -24.46
CA SER A 148 6.71 -8.18 -25.03
C SER A 148 5.95 -6.87 -24.86
N LYS A 149 5.22 -6.46 -25.89
CA LYS A 149 4.37 -5.26 -25.88
C LYS A 149 3.01 -5.47 -25.21
N ILE A 150 2.60 -6.71 -24.97
CA ILE A 150 1.32 -7.03 -24.31
C ILE A 150 1.51 -6.78 -22.81
N PRO A 151 0.94 -5.74 -22.17
CA PRO A 151 1.09 -5.52 -20.74
C PRO A 151 0.62 -6.73 -19.92
N VAL A 152 1.32 -6.98 -18.81
CA VAL A 152 0.85 -7.89 -17.76
C VAL A 152 0.51 -7.06 -16.53
N PHE A 153 -0.68 -7.27 -16.01
CA PHE A 153 -1.11 -6.73 -14.73
C PHE A 153 -1.21 -7.84 -13.70
N HIS A 154 -1.06 -7.49 -12.43
CA HIS A 154 -1.17 -8.43 -11.34
C HIS A 154 -2.14 -7.93 -10.27
N TRP A 155 -3.09 -8.79 -9.90
CA TRP A 155 -3.95 -8.59 -8.74
C TRP A 155 -3.61 -9.64 -7.69
N SER A 156 -3.36 -9.23 -6.45
CA SER A 156 -3.37 -10.22 -5.37
C SER A 156 -4.82 -10.59 -5.03
N TRP A 157 -5.07 -11.81 -4.56
CA TRP A 157 -6.41 -12.17 -4.08
C TRP A 157 -6.86 -11.25 -2.93
N MET A 158 -5.93 -10.85 -2.07
CA MET A 158 -6.17 -9.89 -1.00
C MET A 158 -6.52 -8.49 -1.53
N PHE A 159 -5.98 -8.07 -2.68
CA PHE A 159 -6.39 -6.83 -3.34
C PHE A 159 -7.86 -6.93 -3.79
N ILE A 160 -8.27 -8.05 -4.41
CA ILE A 160 -9.67 -8.27 -4.81
C ILE A 160 -10.58 -8.25 -3.59
N LEU A 161 -10.26 -9.04 -2.56
CA LEU A 161 -11.04 -9.12 -1.31
C LEU A 161 -11.14 -7.76 -0.61
N THR A 162 -10.08 -6.96 -0.62
CA THR A 162 -10.07 -5.63 -0.01
C THR A 162 -10.99 -4.67 -0.76
N ASN A 163 -10.95 -4.64 -2.11
CA ASN A 163 -11.86 -3.80 -2.89
C ASN A 163 -13.33 -4.21 -2.71
N VAL A 164 -13.61 -5.51 -2.64
CA VAL A 164 -14.93 -6.03 -2.28
C VAL A 164 -15.38 -5.50 -0.91
N GLY A 165 -14.49 -5.52 0.08
CA GLY A 165 -14.76 -4.99 1.42
C GLY A 165 -15.07 -3.50 1.42
N LEU A 166 -14.28 -2.69 0.70
CA LEU A 166 -14.47 -1.23 0.62
C LEU A 166 -15.79 -0.85 -0.05
N LEU A 167 -16.12 -1.46 -1.18
CA LEU A 167 -17.38 -1.19 -1.88
C LEU A 167 -18.60 -1.47 -0.99
N LEU A 168 -18.52 -2.51 -0.15
CA LEU A 168 -19.58 -2.86 0.80
C LEU A 168 -19.61 -1.91 2.01
N ALA A 169 -18.45 -1.50 2.53
CA ALA A 169 -18.37 -0.62 3.70
C ALA A 169 -18.81 0.82 3.38
N ASN A 170 -18.47 1.31 2.19
CA ASN A 170 -18.79 2.67 1.75
C ASN A 170 -20.19 2.81 1.14
N GLU A 171 -20.99 1.73 1.15
CA GLU A 171 -22.33 1.69 0.54
C GLU A 171 -22.33 2.16 -0.94
N GLU A 172 -21.26 1.84 -1.68
CA GLU A 172 -21.06 2.32 -3.06
C GLU A 172 -21.92 1.57 -4.09
N ILE A 173 -22.59 0.48 -3.69
CA ILE A 173 -23.38 -0.37 -4.57
C ILE A 173 -24.86 0.03 -4.47
N GLU A 174 -25.40 0.61 -5.54
CA GLU A 174 -26.79 1.09 -5.57
C GLU A 174 -27.82 -0.06 -5.53
N ASP A 175 -27.50 -1.19 -6.15
CA ASP A 175 -28.38 -2.34 -6.28
C ASP A 175 -28.20 -3.33 -5.10
N THR A 176 -29.29 -3.57 -4.36
CA THR A 176 -29.27 -4.43 -3.16
C THR A 176 -28.93 -5.89 -3.48
N ASP A 177 -29.35 -6.41 -4.63
CA ASP A 177 -29.05 -7.79 -5.03
C ASP A 177 -27.58 -7.92 -5.43
N GLN A 178 -27.01 -6.91 -6.09
CA GLN A 178 -25.57 -6.85 -6.38
C GLN A 178 -24.75 -6.72 -5.10
N ALA A 179 -25.20 -5.94 -4.12
CA ALA A 179 -24.53 -5.83 -2.82
C ALA A 179 -24.54 -7.17 -2.07
N LEU A 180 -25.68 -7.88 -2.07
CA LEU A 180 -25.78 -9.21 -1.49
C LEU A 180 -24.84 -10.20 -2.20
N LEU A 181 -24.80 -10.17 -3.53
CA LEU A 181 -23.91 -11.00 -4.32
C LEU A 181 -22.42 -10.72 -4.00
N LEU A 182 -22.04 -9.46 -3.90
CA LEU A 182 -20.68 -9.07 -3.59
C LEU A 182 -20.29 -9.45 -2.14
N ASN A 183 -21.25 -9.38 -1.21
CA ASN A 183 -21.04 -9.86 0.16
C ASN A 183 -20.87 -11.39 0.20
N GLU A 184 -21.59 -12.16 -0.61
CA GLU A 184 -21.34 -13.60 -0.72
C GLU A 184 -19.97 -13.90 -1.34
N LEU A 185 -19.51 -13.09 -2.30
CA LEU A 185 -18.13 -13.18 -2.79
C LEU A 185 -17.12 -12.92 -1.66
N ARG A 186 -17.35 -11.90 -0.83
CA ARG A 186 -16.51 -11.62 0.35
C ARG A 186 -16.42 -12.82 1.27
N ARG A 187 -17.57 -13.43 1.60
CA ARG A 187 -17.65 -14.62 2.47
C ARG A 187 -16.89 -15.80 1.86
N PHE A 188 -17.06 -16.03 0.55
CA PHE A 188 -16.35 -17.10 -0.16
C PHE A 188 -14.83 -16.90 -0.14
N LEU A 189 -14.35 -15.71 -0.49
CA LEU A 189 -12.92 -15.42 -0.54
C LEU A 189 -12.26 -15.38 0.85
N SER A 190 -13.02 -15.12 1.91
CA SER A 190 -12.50 -15.08 3.29
C SER A 190 -12.47 -16.46 3.95
N ASP A 191 -13.00 -17.50 3.31
CA ASP A 191 -12.95 -18.86 3.82
C ASP A 191 -11.62 -19.53 3.45
N ASP A 192 -10.99 -20.21 4.41
CA ASP A 192 -9.69 -20.89 4.22
C ASP A 192 -9.68 -21.84 3.00
N SER A 193 -10.84 -22.42 2.65
CA SER A 193 -10.96 -23.35 1.53
C SER A 193 -10.75 -22.69 0.16
N ALA A 194 -10.98 -21.37 0.04
CA ALA A 194 -10.71 -20.59 -1.17
C ALA A 194 -9.21 -20.42 -1.42
N GLY A 195 -8.38 -20.55 -0.37
CA GLY A 195 -6.92 -20.46 -0.46
C GLY A 195 -6.41 -19.03 -0.70
N VAL A 196 -7.21 -18.02 -0.39
CA VAL A 196 -6.78 -16.61 -0.37
C VAL A 196 -6.00 -16.35 0.90
N LYS A 197 -4.81 -15.78 0.78
CA LYS A 197 -3.90 -15.58 1.91
C LYS A 197 -3.18 -14.24 1.82
N GLY A 198 -2.86 -13.71 3.00
CA GLY A 198 -1.88 -12.63 3.16
C GLY A 198 -0.45 -13.10 2.95
N PHE A 199 0.50 -12.19 3.09
CA PHE A 199 1.92 -12.50 3.09
C PHE A 199 2.30 -13.12 4.44
N GLU A 200 2.54 -14.43 4.52
CA GLU A 200 2.68 -15.10 5.83
C GLU A 200 4.14 -15.24 6.32
N ARG A 201 5.14 -15.02 5.45
CA ARG A 201 6.54 -15.28 5.81
C ARG A 201 7.57 -14.58 4.93
N MET A 202 8.65 -14.14 5.56
CA MET A 202 9.89 -13.76 4.88
C MET A 202 10.58 -14.97 4.22
N PRO A 203 11.45 -14.73 3.22
CA PRO A 203 12.22 -15.78 2.57
C PRO A 203 13.35 -16.31 3.47
N PRO A 204 13.93 -17.49 3.18
CA PRO A 204 15.04 -18.07 3.94
C PRO A 204 16.20 -17.11 4.23
N GLU A 205 16.52 -16.28 3.24
CA GLU A 205 17.60 -15.29 3.23
C GLU A 205 17.43 -14.21 4.31
N TRP A 206 16.22 -14.02 4.84
CA TRP A 206 16.00 -13.14 5.98
C TRP A 206 16.82 -13.57 7.20
N SER A 207 16.85 -14.87 7.49
CA SER A 207 17.64 -15.43 8.58
C SER A 207 19.14 -15.22 8.34
N ASP A 208 19.58 -15.39 7.10
CA ASP A 208 20.99 -15.29 6.71
C ASP A 208 21.50 -13.85 6.77
N ILE A 209 20.72 -12.88 6.27
CA ILE A 209 21.03 -11.46 6.37
C ILE A 209 21.09 -11.02 7.84
N ASN A 210 20.13 -11.45 8.66
CA ASN A 210 20.15 -11.16 10.10
C ASN A 210 21.40 -11.72 10.78
N LYS A 211 21.79 -12.96 10.44
CA LYS A 211 22.99 -13.59 10.97
C LYS A 211 24.23 -12.80 10.54
N LEU A 212 24.35 -12.47 9.25
CA LEU A 212 25.46 -11.71 8.68
C LEU A 212 25.67 -10.38 9.41
N VAL A 213 24.61 -9.58 9.55
CA VAL A 213 24.66 -8.28 10.26
C VAL A 213 25.04 -8.48 11.73
N SER A 214 24.47 -9.47 12.41
CA SER A 214 24.76 -9.71 13.83
C SER A 214 26.21 -10.11 14.12
N THR A 215 26.89 -10.70 13.13
CA THR A 215 28.32 -11.04 13.22
C THR A 215 29.25 -9.91 12.77
N GLY A 216 28.73 -8.71 12.47
CA GLY A 216 29.49 -7.58 11.94
C GLY A 216 29.89 -7.72 10.47
N GLY A 217 29.23 -8.63 9.73
CA GLY A 217 29.41 -8.80 8.30
C GLY A 217 28.81 -7.63 7.51
N LYS A 218 29.27 -7.46 6.26
CA LYS A 218 28.78 -6.42 5.36
C LYS A 218 27.94 -7.04 4.25
N ILE A 219 26.78 -6.46 3.99
CA ILE A 219 25.94 -6.83 2.85
C ILE A 219 26.62 -6.31 1.56
N LEU A 220 26.73 -7.17 0.55
CA LEU A 220 27.40 -6.84 -0.72
C LEU A 220 26.51 -5.99 -1.62
N ALA A 221 27.13 -5.16 -2.47
CA ALA A 221 26.43 -4.30 -3.43
C ALA A 221 25.60 -5.05 -4.49
N LYS A 222 25.86 -6.35 -4.64
CA LYS A 222 25.19 -7.26 -5.57
C LYS A 222 24.88 -8.57 -4.84
N SER A 223 24.10 -8.48 -3.77
CA SER A 223 23.65 -9.64 -3.01
C SER A 223 22.27 -10.04 -3.49
N ASP A 224 22.16 -11.27 -4.00
CA ASP A 224 20.88 -11.86 -4.40
C ASP A 224 20.03 -12.11 -3.14
N GLU A 225 20.66 -12.45 -2.01
CA GLU A 225 19.99 -12.66 -0.73
C GLU A 225 19.32 -11.38 -0.21
N ALA A 226 20.04 -10.27 -0.24
CA ALA A 226 19.50 -8.96 0.12
C ALA A 226 18.38 -8.54 -0.84
N THR A 227 18.52 -8.88 -2.12
CA THR A 227 17.50 -8.60 -3.14
C THR A 227 16.21 -9.37 -2.85
N SER A 228 16.28 -10.66 -2.53
CA SER A 228 15.12 -11.48 -2.14
C SER A 228 14.42 -10.92 -0.89
N VAL A 229 15.20 -10.47 0.10
CA VAL A 229 14.64 -9.84 1.32
C VAL A 229 13.91 -8.53 1.01
N ILE A 230 14.45 -7.70 0.12
CA ILE A 230 13.82 -6.44 -0.30
C ILE A 230 12.52 -6.71 -1.07
N GLU A 231 12.50 -7.69 -1.97
CA GLU A 231 11.29 -8.05 -2.71
C GLU A 231 10.20 -8.59 -1.77
N ALA A 232 10.58 -9.38 -0.75
CA ALA A 232 9.67 -9.82 0.30
C ALA A 232 9.15 -8.66 1.16
N TRP A 233 10.01 -7.69 1.50
CA TRP A 233 9.61 -6.47 2.19
C TRP A 233 8.57 -5.66 1.41
N HIS A 234 8.69 -5.59 0.07
CA HIS A 234 7.67 -4.95 -0.77
C HIS A 234 6.34 -5.68 -0.73
N GLN A 235 6.36 -7.01 -0.63
CA GLN A 235 5.13 -7.79 -0.52
C GLN A 235 4.45 -7.55 0.82
N GLU A 236 5.22 -7.62 1.91
CA GLU A 236 4.73 -7.38 3.27
C GLU A 236 4.15 -5.97 3.44
N THR A 237 4.88 -4.94 3.01
CA THR A 237 4.41 -3.54 3.11
C THR A 237 3.19 -3.28 2.24
N LYS A 238 3.06 -4.00 1.11
CA LYS A 238 1.83 -3.97 0.33
C LYS A 238 0.66 -4.62 1.07
N ASP A 239 0.86 -5.77 1.72
CA ASP A 239 -0.20 -6.40 2.49
C ASP A 239 -0.61 -5.56 3.72
N LEU A 240 0.35 -4.99 4.45
CA LEU A 240 0.10 -4.02 5.53
C LEU A 240 -0.75 -2.84 5.06
N SER A 241 -0.52 -2.33 3.84
CA SER A 241 -1.38 -1.28 3.27
C SER A 241 -2.82 -1.76 3.07
N LEU A 242 -3.03 -3.02 2.66
CA LEU A 242 -4.36 -3.58 2.49
C LEU A 242 -5.02 -3.90 3.84
N ILE A 243 -4.26 -4.35 4.84
CA ILE A 243 -4.72 -4.53 6.22
C ILE A 243 -5.26 -3.21 6.76
N LEU A 244 -4.46 -2.14 6.71
CA LEU A 244 -4.89 -0.81 7.15
C LEU A 244 -6.06 -0.28 6.32
N THR A 245 -6.10 -0.58 5.02
CA THR A 245 -7.24 -0.23 4.16
C THR A 245 -8.54 -0.84 4.66
N ARG A 246 -8.54 -2.14 5.01
CA ARG A 246 -9.72 -2.82 5.56
C ARG A 246 -10.08 -2.32 6.95
N MET A 247 -9.10 -1.97 7.77
CA MET A 247 -9.34 -1.51 9.14
C MET A 247 -9.83 -0.06 9.22
N THR A 248 -9.46 0.77 8.26
CA THR A 248 -9.85 2.19 8.19
C THR A 248 -11.00 2.45 7.23
N GLU A 249 -11.36 1.45 6.41
CA GLU A 249 -12.35 1.58 5.33
C GLU A 249 -11.99 2.69 4.32
N THR A 250 -10.69 2.99 4.19
CA THR A 250 -10.16 3.98 3.25
C THR A 250 -8.93 3.44 2.53
N TYR A 251 -8.69 3.87 1.29
CA TYR A 251 -7.53 3.40 0.52
C TYR A 251 -6.20 3.88 1.09
N VAL A 252 -5.48 2.99 1.77
CA VAL A 252 -4.12 3.21 2.25
C VAL A 252 -3.12 2.78 1.16
N HIS A 253 -2.11 3.60 0.91
CA HIS A 253 -1.14 3.38 -0.15
C HIS A 253 0.30 3.50 0.32
N GLU A 254 1.20 2.75 -0.31
CA GLU A 254 2.63 2.95 -0.11
C GLU A 254 3.06 4.29 -0.72
N ARG A 255 3.69 5.13 0.09
CA ARG A 255 4.24 6.42 -0.31
C ARG A 255 5.64 6.23 -0.88
N LEU A 256 5.73 6.26 -2.21
CA LEU A 256 6.99 6.13 -2.93
C LEU A 256 7.48 7.46 -3.50
N PRO A 257 8.78 7.77 -3.44
CA PRO A 257 9.37 8.87 -4.19
C PRO A 257 9.06 8.75 -5.69
N ARG A 258 8.83 9.87 -6.38
CA ARG A 258 8.53 9.89 -7.83
C ARG A 258 9.57 9.12 -8.67
N LYS A 259 10.85 9.19 -8.28
CA LYS A 259 11.94 8.44 -8.93
C LYS A 259 11.75 6.91 -8.85
N HIS A 260 11.20 6.40 -7.74
CA HIS A 260 10.98 4.98 -7.52
C HIS A 260 9.72 4.47 -8.21
N ILE A 261 8.69 5.32 -8.33
CA ILE A 261 7.49 5.02 -9.12
C ILE A 261 7.84 4.89 -10.60
N ALA A 262 8.67 5.81 -11.11
CA ALA A 262 9.07 5.82 -12.52
C ALA A 262 10.08 4.71 -12.86
N ASP A 263 10.93 4.32 -11.92
CA ASP A 263 11.99 3.33 -12.12
C ASP A 263 12.08 2.34 -10.93
N PRO A 264 11.44 1.16 -11.05
CA PRO A 264 11.52 0.11 -10.04
C PRO A 264 12.94 -0.45 -9.82
N VAL A 265 13.82 -0.38 -10.81
CA VAL A 265 15.21 -0.82 -10.67
C VAL A 265 15.99 0.18 -9.82
N GLN A 266 15.74 1.48 -10.02
CA GLN A 266 16.32 2.51 -9.16
C GLN A 266 15.81 2.41 -7.71
N ARG A 267 14.53 2.05 -7.51
CA ARG A 267 13.99 1.75 -6.16
C ARG A 267 14.81 0.67 -5.46
N GLN A 268 14.95 -0.48 -6.11
CA GLN A 268 15.68 -1.63 -5.56
C GLN A 268 17.16 -1.28 -5.26
N LYS A 269 17.80 -0.49 -6.13
CA LYS A 269 19.19 -0.03 -5.91
C LYS A 269 19.32 0.87 -4.68
N ASP A 270 18.41 1.82 -4.49
CA ASP A 270 18.43 2.74 -3.35
C ASP A 270 18.14 2.01 -2.04
N GLU A 271 17.17 1.08 -2.04
CA GLU A 271 16.84 0.26 -0.87
C GLU A 271 17.96 -0.73 -0.51
N LEU A 272 18.65 -1.29 -1.51
CA LEU A 272 19.84 -2.10 -1.26
C LEU A 272 20.98 -1.27 -0.66
N ALA A 273 21.14 -0.01 -1.08
CA ALA A 273 22.11 0.89 -0.46
C ALA A 273 21.73 1.16 1.00
N LEU A 274 20.47 1.50 1.28
CA LEU A 274 19.94 1.70 2.62
C LEU A 274 20.16 0.47 3.52
N LEU A 275 19.79 -0.71 3.03
CA LEU A 275 19.97 -1.96 3.77
C LEU A 275 21.45 -2.25 4.04
N ARG A 276 22.37 -1.89 3.13
CA ARG A 276 23.81 -2.09 3.32
C ARG A 276 24.46 -1.11 4.28
N GLU A 277 24.02 0.14 4.26
CA GLU A 277 24.63 1.24 5.00
C GLU A 277 24.06 1.32 6.41
N ASP A 278 22.74 1.19 6.55
CA ASP A 278 22.02 1.37 7.81
C ASP A 278 21.51 0.06 8.42
N ASN A 279 21.60 -1.07 7.70
CA ASN A 279 21.01 -2.37 8.11
C ASN A 279 19.50 -2.25 8.39
N GLN A 280 18.81 -1.48 7.57
CA GLN A 280 17.39 -1.17 7.74
C GLN A 280 16.59 -1.48 6.48
N LEU A 281 15.37 -1.96 6.70
CA LEU A 281 14.28 -1.90 5.73
C LEU A 281 13.33 -0.80 6.17
N GLN A 282 12.88 0.02 5.22
CA GLN A 282 11.99 1.15 5.49
C GLN A 282 10.81 1.15 4.54
N SER A 283 9.66 1.60 5.02
CA SER A 283 8.50 1.90 4.20
C SER A 283 7.71 3.05 4.81
N THR A 284 6.89 3.68 3.99
CA THR A 284 6.02 4.77 4.40
C THR A 284 4.65 4.56 3.79
N LEU A 285 3.60 4.65 4.59
CA LEU A 285 2.22 4.51 4.15
C LEU A 285 1.49 5.85 4.26
N ASP A 286 0.86 6.27 3.17
CA ASP A 286 -0.08 7.39 3.16
C ASP A 286 -1.46 6.85 3.52
N ILE A 287 -1.99 7.32 4.66
CA ILE A 287 -3.36 7.04 5.11
C ILE A 287 -4.18 8.32 4.85
N PRO A 288 -5.34 8.22 4.17
CA PRO A 288 -6.18 9.38 3.89
C PRO A 288 -6.49 10.20 5.14
N ASP A 289 -6.40 11.52 5.01
CA ASP A 289 -6.69 12.52 6.04
C ASP A 289 -5.89 12.43 7.37
N ALA A 290 -4.95 11.49 7.48
CA ALA A 290 -4.06 11.39 8.62
C ALA A 290 -3.12 12.61 8.74
N ALA A 291 -2.67 12.90 9.97
CA ALA A 291 -1.82 14.07 10.22
C ALA A 291 -0.46 14.04 9.53
N ALA A 292 0.06 12.84 9.26
CA ALA A 292 1.31 12.61 8.54
C ALA A 292 1.31 11.19 7.95
N PRO A 293 2.25 10.87 7.05
CA PRO A 293 2.47 9.49 6.64
C PRO A 293 2.95 8.62 7.81
N LEU A 294 2.58 7.35 7.79
CA LEU A 294 3.03 6.34 8.75
C LEU A 294 4.37 5.76 8.31
N GLU A 295 5.42 5.95 9.10
CA GLU A 295 6.77 5.43 8.86
C GLU A 295 6.95 4.08 9.56
N ILE A 296 7.51 3.10 8.84
CA ILE A 296 7.81 1.75 9.35
C ILE A 296 9.27 1.44 9.07
N ILE A 297 10.03 1.10 10.11
CA ILE A 297 11.46 0.79 10.02
C ILE A 297 11.72 -0.54 10.71
N ALA A 298 12.23 -1.53 9.97
CA ALA A 298 12.78 -2.75 10.54
C ALA A 298 14.31 -2.64 10.60
N ASP A 299 14.85 -2.47 11.81
CA ASP A 299 16.28 -2.31 12.07
C ASP A 299 16.90 -3.65 12.48
N ILE A 300 17.71 -4.19 11.58
CA ILE A 300 18.32 -5.52 11.73
C ILE A 300 19.41 -5.51 12.81
N SER A 301 20.15 -4.41 12.94
CA SER A 301 21.22 -4.28 13.93
C SER A 301 20.65 -4.29 15.36
N ARG A 302 19.55 -3.56 15.58
CA ARG A 302 18.87 -3.48 16.87
C ARG A 302 17.86 -4.61 17.10
N ARG A 303 17.43 -5.29 16.03
CA ARG A 303 16.31 -6.25 16.00
C ARG A 303 15.04 -5.61 16.56
N THR A 304 14.76 -4.41 16.06
CA THR A 304 13.64 -3.57 16.47
C THR A 304 12.77 -3.22 15.27
N ILE A 305 11.47 -3.10 15.51
CA ILE A 305 10.53 -2.45 14.60
C ILE A 305 10.18 -1.10 15.21
N ASP A 306 10.43 -0.04 14.46
CA ASP A 306 10.01 1.31 14.81
C ASP A 306 8.84 1.70 13.89
N VAL A 307 7.71 2.09 14.48
CA VAL A 307 6.54 2.60 13.75
C VAL A 307 6.22 3.99 14.26
N GLY A 308 6.10 4.98 13.37
CA GLY A 308 6.00 6.37 13.78
C GLY A 308 5.40 7.32 12.77
N MET A 309 5.24 8.57 13.19
CA MET A 309 4.74 9.68 12.37
C MET A 309 5.52 10.96 12.70
N LEU A 310 5.87 11.72 11.66
CA LEU A 310 6.60 12.99 11.78
C LEU A 310 5.65 14.19 11.67
N LEU A 311 5.50 14.95 12.76
CA LEU A 311 4.67 16.15 12.82
C LEU A 311 5.49 17.43 12.89
N LYS A 312 5.08 18.45 12.11
CA LYS A 312 5.60 19.81 12.28
C LYS A 312 5.13 20.40 13.61
N ALA A 313 6.03 21.08 14.31
CA ALA A 313 5.69 21.73 15.56
C ALA A 313 4.91 23.05 15.31
N PRO A 314 3.99 23.44 16.21
CA PRO A 314 3.22 24.68 16.07
C PRO A 314 4.07 25.95 15.99
N GLU A 315 3.91 26.73 14.92
CA GLU A 315 4.69 27.99 14.74
C GLU A 315 4.10 29.15 15.56
N ASP A 316 2.85 29.08 16.00
CA ASP A 316 2.21 30.08 16.85
C ASP A 316 2.67 30.02 18.33
N LYS A 317 3.45 29.00 18.68
CA LYS A 317 3.99 28.80 20.04
C LYS A 317 5.46 29.22 20.10
N LYS A 318 5.79 30.05 21.10
CA LYS A 318 7.13 30.62 21.30
C LYS A 318 8.13 29.69 21.99
N SER A 319 7.70 28.84 22.93
CA SER A 319 8.59 27.93 23.68
C SER A 319 8.46 26.48 23.19
N SER A 320 9.54 25.70 23.29
CA SER A 320 9.53 24.26 22.97
C SER A 320 8.61 23.50 23.91
N LYS A 321 8.56 23.86 25.19
CA LYS A 321 7.59 23.30 26.16
C LYS A 321 6.13 23.48 25.73
N ALA A 322 5.76 24.65 25.20
CA ALA A 322 4.41 24.89 24.67
C ALA A 322 4.11 24.09 23.39
N ARG A 323 5.11 23.89 22.52
CA ARG A 323 4.99 23.02 21.33
C ARG A 323 4.81 21.55 21.73
N LEU A 324 5.55 21.10 22.74
CA LEU A 324 5.42 19.77 23.31
C LEU A 324 4.04 19.57 23.95
N ASN A 325 3.58 20.51 24.78
CA ASN A 325 2.26 20.42 25.40
C ASN A 325 1.12 20.35 24.38
N TRP A 326 1.28 20.92 23.19
CA TRP A 326 0.32 20.73 22.09
C TRP A 326 0.30 19.28 21.58
N LEU A 327 1.47 18.63 21.49
CA LEU A 327 1.57 17.22 21.10
C LEU A 327 1.02 16.30 22.19
N LEU A 328 1.43 16.49 23.44
CA LEU A 328 1.04 15.60 24.56
C LEU A 328 -0.48 15.53 24.74
N ARG A 329 -1.21 16.61 24.44
CA ARG A 329 -2.69 16.63 24.52
C ARG A 329 -3.40 15.74 23.50
N GLN A 330 -2.69 15.28 22.47
CA GLN A 330 -3.24 14.43 21.40
C GLN A 330 -2.98 12.95 21.66
N ILE A 331 -2.17 12.62 22.67
CA ILE A 331 -1.76 11.26 22.99
C ILE A 331 -2.43 10.87 24.32
N PRO A 332 -2.99 9.65 24.45
CA PRO A 332 -3.52 9.17 25.71
C PRO A 332 -2.47 9.21 26.84
N ASN A 333 -2.90 9.42 28.09
CA ASN A 333 -1.96 9.46 29.22
C ASN A 333 -1.34 8.07 29.49
N ASP A 334 -2.11 7.01 29.28
CA ASP A 334 -1.74 5.59 29.39
C ASP A 334 -1.27 5.01 28.05
N ALA A 335 -0.52 5.81 27.28
CA ALA A 335 -0.02 5.40 25.97
C ALA A 335 0.89 4.16 26.03
N LEU A 336 1.11 3.59 24.84
CA LEU A 336 1.93 2.40 24.63
C LEU A 336 3.31 2.46 25.29
N GLU A 337 3.67 1.39 26.00
CA GLU A 337 5.03 1.19 26.51
C GLU A 337 6.03 1.20 25.35
N GLY A 338 7.11 1.98 25.50
CA GLY A 338 8.11 2.16 24.45
C GLY A 338 7.81 3.28 23.45
N LEU A 339 6.71 4.03 23.64
CA LEU A 339 6.45 5.24 22.88
C LEU A 339 7.51 6.30 23.19
N THR A 340 8.09 6.84 22.13
CA THR A 340 9.22 7.74 22.17
C THR A 340 8.92 8.99 21.35
N VAL A 341 9.38 10.14 21.83
CA VAL A 341 9.31 11.41 21.10
C VAL A 341 10.72 11.87 20.78
N ARG A 342 11.06 11.91 19.49
CA ARG A 342 12.27 12.55 18.99
C ARG A 342 11.96 13.98 18.56
N CYS A 343 12.67 14.92 19.15
CA CYS A 343 12.54 16.35 18.91
C CYS A 343 13.64 16.80 17.93
N ASN A 344 13.22 17.32 16.78
CA ASN A 344 14.15 17.82 15.76
C ASN A 344 14.35 19.33 15.95
N TRP A 345 15.60 19.76 15.84
CA TRP A 345 16.03 21.13 16.11
C TRP A 345 16.52 21.80 14.82
N PRO A 346 16.48 23.15 14.74
CA PRO A 346 16.90 23.87 13.55
C PRO A 346 18.42 23.77 13.31
N GLY A 347 18.84 23.99 12.07
CA GLY A 347 20.24 24.00 11.69
C GLY A 347 20.88 22.62 11.77
N ARG A 348 22.09 22.54 12.34
CA ARG A 348 22.86 21.29 12.52
C ARG A 348 22.76 20.72 13.93
N SER A 349 21.85 21.23 14.75
CA SER A 349 21.67 20.75 16.11
C SER A 349 21.12 19.33 16.11
N GLU A 350 21.78 18.44 16.87
CA GLU A 350 21.36 17.05 16.97
C GLU A 350 19.94 16.92 17.54
N ALA A 351 19.18 15.95 17.02
CA ALA A 351 17.87 15.60 17.57
C ALA A 351 18.02 15.12 19.01
N THR A 352 17.05 15.46 19.86
CA THR A 352 16.94 14.89 21.22
C THR A 352 15.82 13.86 21.25
N GLN A 353 15.90 12.90 22.15
CA GLN A 353 14.94 11.79 22.21
C GLN A 353 14.61 11.47 23.66
N PHE A 354 13.33 11.35 23.96
CA PHE A 354 12.82 11.08 25.31
C PHE A 354 11.69 10.06 25.25
N SER A 355 11.52 9.29 26.32
CA SER A 355 10.31 8.48 26.46
C SER A 355 9.10 9.39 26.62
N TYR A 356 7.94 8.95 26.12
CA TYR A 356 6.70 9.69 26.29
C TYR A 356 6.34 9.87 27.78
N ALA A 357 6.56 8.84 28.60
CA ALA A 357 6.29 8.87 30.03
C ALA A 357 7.10 9.94 30.78
N ASP A 358 8.38 10.10 30.42
CA ASP A 358 9.24 11.14 31.01
C ASP A 358 8.76 12.54 30.63
N LEU A 359 8.41 12.75 29.35
CA LEU A 359 7.89 14.05 28.88
C LEU A 359 6.52 14.40 29.46
N LEU A 360 5.69 13.39 29.75
CA LEU A 360 4.41 13.59 30.41
C LEU A 360 4.60 14.04 31.87
N THR A 361 5.59 13.48 32.56
CA THR A 361 5.89 13.77 33.97
C THR A 361 6.67 15.07 34.14
N ALA A 362 7.64 15.33 33.26
CA ALA A 362 8.56 16.47 33.31
C ALA A 362 8.73 17.10 31.91
N PRO A 363 7.77 17.89 31.41
CA PRO A 363 7.83 18.46 30.06
C PRO A 363 9.00 19.41 29.81
N GLU A 364 9.63 19.96 30.85
CA GLU A 364 10.82 20.83 30.77
C GLU A 364 12.07 20.11 30.25
N LEU A 365 12.11 18.77 30.31
CA LEU A 365 13.24 17.99 29.79
C LEU A 365 13.53 18.27 28.31
N ILE A 366 12.52 18.67 27.53
CA ILE A 366 12.71 18.99 26.12
C ILE A 366 13.67 20.15 25.86
N GLU A 367 13.82 21.07 26.81
CA GLU A 367 14.66 22.27 26.65
C GLU A 367 16.10 22.07 27.17
N GLU A 368 16.39 20.91 27.77
CA GLU A 368 17.71 20.59 28.30
C GLU A 368 18.78 20.60 27.20
N GLY A 369 19.81 21.43 27.38
CA GLY A 369 20.90 21.59 26.40
C GLY A 369 20.50 22.28 25.09
N LYS A 370 19.30 22.89 25.00
CA LYS A 370 18.76 23.52 23.78
C LYS A 370 18.38 24.99 23.96
N SER A 371 19.12 25.70 24.82
CA SER A 371 18.90 27.12 25.11
C SER A 371 18.90 27.97 23.82
N GLY A 372 17.88 28.82 23.67
CA GLY A 372 17.72 29.70 22.51
C GLY A 372 17.21 29.03 21.23
N LEU A 373 17.00 27.71 21.23
CA LEU A 373 16.46 26.97 20.09
C LEU A 373 14.99 26.62 20.30
N GLN A 374 14.27 26.44 19.19
CA GLN A 374 12.89 25.99 19.19
C GLN A 374 12.76 24.70 18.38
N VAL A 375 12.10 23.69 18.95
CA VAL A 375 11.82 22.43 18.25
C VAL A 375 10.99 22.68 16.99
N ILE A 376 11.41 22.15 15.85
CA ILE A 376 10.76 22.37 14.54
C ILE A 376 9.79 21.25 14.15
N SER A 377 10.03 20.03 14.65
CA SER A 377 9.17 18.88 14.43
C SER A 377 9.38 17.81 15.49
N PHE A 378 8.37 16.94 15.61
CA PHE A 378 8.35 15.79 16.49
C PHE A 378 8.22 14.53 15.65
N ASN A 379 9.11 13.57 15.82
CA ASN A 379 8.88 12.19 15.37
C ASN A 379 8.38 11.39 16.58
N ILE A 380 7.13 10.95 16.51
CA ILE A 380 6.47 10.14 17.53
C ILE A 380 6.47 8.72 17.03
N PHE A 381 7.16 7.83 17.73
CA PHE A 381 7.30 6.45 17.28
C PHE A 381 7.33 5.46 18.44
N LEU A 382 6.76 4.29 18.19
CA LEU A 382 6.86 3.12 19.05
C LEU A 382 8.05 2.27 18.57
N SER A 383 8.99 2.00 19.47
CA SER A 383 10.14 1.12 19.19
C SER A 383 9.97 -0.20 19.93
N LYS A 384 9.64 -1.28 19.20
CA LYS A 384 9.48 -2.62 19.76
C LYS A 384 10.70 -3.48 19.47
N ARG A 385 11.42 -3.90 20.52
CA ARG A 385 12.51 -4.88 20.41
C ARG A 385 11.97 -6.30 20.40
N LEU A 386 12.27 -7.06 19.35
CA LEU A 386 11.75 -8.42 19.15
C LEU A 386 12.76 -9.53 19.47
N GLY A 387 14.04 -9.18 19.61
CA GLY A 387 15.09 -10.16 19.94
C GLY A 387 15.18 -11.27 18.89
N ALA A 388 15.10 -12.53 19.30
CA ALA A 388 15.19 -13.67 18.38
C ALA A 388 13.97 -13.80 17.44
N ARG A 389 12.79 -13.31 17.84
CA ARG A 389 11.58 -13.36 16.99
C ARG A 389 11.77 -12.56 15.70
N PHE A 390 12.54 -11.48 15.75
CA PHE A 390 12.89 -10.65 14.60
C PHE A 390 13.48 -11.46 13.44
N THR A 391 14.28 -12.50 13.74
CA THR A 391 14.96 -13.29 12.71
C THR A 391 14.11 -14.45 12.18
N GLN A 392 12.93 -14.68 12.76
CA GLN A 392 12.06 -15.80 12.42
C GLN A 392 11.10 -15.37 11.30
N GLN A 393 11.13 -16.09 10.19
CA GLN A 393 10.46 -15.70 8.94
C GLN A 393 8.97 -15.39 9.09
N THR A 394 8.24 -16.20 9.87
CA THR A 394 6.79 -16.02 10.08
C THR A 394 6.50 -15.07 11.24
N ASN A 395 7.21 -15.21 12.38
CA ASN A 395 6.94 -14.38 13.55
C ASN A 395 7.29 -12.90 13.31
N PHE A 396 8.27 -12.60 12.45
CA PHE A 396 8.55 -11.23 12.03
C PHE A 396 7.34 -10.57 11.38
N ILE A 397 6.61 -11.29 10.51
CA ILE A 397 5.40 -10.80 9.85
C ILE A 397 4.26 -10.64 10.85
N VAL A 398 4.02 -11.67 11.68
CA VAL A 398 3.00 -11.59 12.74
C VAL A 398 3.24 -10.39 13.67
N ASP A 399 4.50 -10.12 14.04
CA ASP A 399 4.83 -8.99 14.90
C ASP A 399 4.64 -7.63 14.16
N LEU A 400 4.94 -7.54 12.85
CA LEU A 400 4.64 -6.34 12.04
C LEU A 400 3.15 -6.05 11.95
N GLU A 401 2.35 -7.07 11.60
CA GLU A 401 0.90 -6.98 11.46
C GLU A 401 0.18 -6.68 12.79
N ASP A 402 0.81 -6.95 13.95
CA ASP A 402 0.33 -6.48 15.25
C ASP A 402 0.74 -5.03 15.52
N ILE A 403 2.03 -4.70 15.41
CA ILE A 403 2.58 -3.43 15.89
C ILE A 403 2.13 -2.26 15.01
N VAL A 404 2.10 -2.43 13.69
CA VAL A 404 1.79 -1.33 12.75
C VAL A 404 0.35 -0.84 12.91
N PRO A 405 -0.69 -1.70 12.85
CA PRO A 405 -2.06 -1.25 13.06
C PRO A 405 -2.33 -0.80 14.48
N ARG A 406 -1.66 -1.41 15.48
CA ARG A 406 -1.80 -1.01 16.87
C ARG A 406 -1.29 0.40 17.13
N PHE A 407 -0.11 0.76 16.62
CA PHE A 407 0.39 2.12 16.73
C PHE A 407 -0.56 3.12 16.08
N TYR A 408 -1.06 2.83 14.87
CA TYR A 408 -1.99 3.73 14.20
C TYR A 408 -3.29 3.89 14.99
N ARG A 409 -3.88 2.80 15.49
CA ARG A 409 -5.11 2.81 16.29
C ARG A 409 -4.97 3.60 17.59
N GLU A 410 -3.89 3.39 18.33
CA GLU A 410 -3.76 3.97 19.67
C GLU A 410 -3.16 5.38 19.65
N ILE A 411 -2.31 5.69 18.66
CA ILE A 411 -1.56 6.95 18.58
C ILE A 411 -1.89 7.68 17.28
N GLY A 412 -1.59 7.07 16.12
CA GLY A 412 -1.56 7.75 14.83
C GLY A 412 -2.87 8.43 14.42
N GLN A 413 -4.01 7.76 14.64
CA GLN A 413 -5.34 8.28 14.29
C GLN A 413 -5.79 9.47 15.16
N ASN A 414 -5.16 9.66 16.33
CA ASN A 414 -5.48 10.74 17.27
C ASN A 414 -4.63 12.00 17.02
N LEU A 415 -3.57 11.87 16.21
CA LEU A 415 -2.70 12.98 15.85
C LEU A 415 -3.38 13.93 14.86
N VAL A 416 -3.11 15.22 15.03
CA VAL A 416 -3.62 16.31 14.20
C VAL A 416 -2.44 17.13 13.69
N ALA A 417 -2.37 17.33 12.38
CA ALA A 417 -1.35 18.18 11.77
C ALA A 417 -1.58 19.63 12.17
N TRP A 418 -0.53 20.32 12.63
CA TRP A 418 -0.64 21.76 12.84
C TRP A 418 -0.89 22.49 11.52
N ARG A 419 -1.88 23.37 11.51
CA ARG A 419 -2.22 24.25 10.39
C ARG A 419 -2.21 25.69 10.88
N LYS A 420 -1.52 26.57 10.14
CA LYS A 420 -1.52 28.00 10.41
C LYS A 420 -2.95 28.54 10.31
N SER A 421 -3.38 29.30 11.32
CA SER A 421 -4.71 29.92 11.31
C SER A 421 -4.84 30.88 10.12
N ALA A 422 -6.06 30.98 9.58
CA ALA A 422 -6.36 31.95 8.53
C ALA A 422 -5.98 33.37 8.98
N PRO A 423 -5.37 34.18 8.10
CA PRO A 423 -5.10 35.57 8.41
C PRO A 423 -6.41 36.28 8.73
N LYS A 424 -6.46 36.99 9.86
CA LYS A 424 -7.61 37.80 10.23
C LYS A 424 -7.42 39.22 9.70
N ILE A 425 -8.51 39.83 9.24
CA ILE A 425 -8.55 41.29 9.09
C ILE A 425 -8.28 41.87 10.47
N LYS A 426 -7.34 42.80 10.53
CA LYS A 426 -7.03 43.48 11.78
C LYS A 426 -8.12 44.53 12.02
N ALA A 427 -8.49 44.74 13.27
CA ALA A 427 -9.58 45.67 13.62
C ALA A 427 -9.31 47.14 13.21
N ASP A 428 -8.06 47.50 12.93
CA ASP A 428 -7.65 48.80 12.39
C ASP A 428 -7.72 48.87 10.85
N ARG A 429 -8.23 47.83 10.20
CA ARG A 429 -8.32 47.67 8.74
C ARG A 429 -9.62 46.98 8.33
N ASP A 430 -10.70 47.29 9.04
CA ASP A 430 -12.00 46.62 8.86
C ASP A 430 -12.70 47.06 7.56
N ASP A 431 -12.41 48.27 7.05
CA ASP A 431 -12.95 48.79 5.80
C ASP A 431 -11.89 48.90 4.69
N SER A 432 -12.32 48.87 3.43
CA SER A 432 -11.41 48.99 2.28
C SER A 432 -10.71 50.36 2.21
N GLU A 433 -11.29 51.38 2.83
CA GLU A 433 -10.71 52.74 2.90
C GLU A 433 -9.51 52.79 3.86
N ASP A 434 -9.49 51.96 4.90
CA ASP A 434 -8.40 51.86 5.89
C ASP A 434 -7.11 51.32 5.27
N VAL A 435 -7.20 50.66 4.11
CA VAL A 435 -6.07 50.16 3.32
C VAL A 435 -5.95 50.85 1.96
N SER A 436 -6.52 52.05 1.83
CA SER A 436 -6.33 52.90 0.65
C SER A 436 -4.88 53.36 0.52
N VAL A 437 -4.49 53.78 -0.69
CA VAL A 437 -3.14 54.32 -0.93
C VAL A 437 -2.86 55.53 -0.04
N ALA A 438 -3.89 56.34 0.25
CA ALA A 438 -3.80 57.50 1.12
C ALA A 438 -3.58 57.09 2.58
N SER A 439 -4.38 56.16 3.12
CA SER A 439 -4.24 55.72 4.52
C SER A 439 -2.89 55.01 4.76
N ILE A 440 -2.43 54.21 3.81
CA ILE A 440 -1.11 53.56 3.87
C ILE A 440 0.02 54.60 3.85
N SER A 441 -0.11 55.67 3.06
CA SER A 441 0.86 56.76 3.01
C SER A 441 0.92 57.54 4.32
N GLU A 442 -0.24 57.86 4.91
CA GLU A 442 -0.34 58.54 6.20
C GLU A 442 0.23 57.70 7.35
N ASP A 443 -0.03 56.40 7.37
CA ASP A 443 0.55 55.49 8.36
C ASP A 443 2.08 55.40 8.21
N ALA A 444 2.59 55.35 6.97
CA ALA A 444 4.02 55.32 6.72
C ALA A 444 4.74 56.62 7.15
N GLU A 445 4.07 57.77 7.03
CA GLU A 445 4.60 59.06 7.51
C GLU A 445 4.60 59.15 9.04
N LYS A 446 3.60 58.57 9.72
CA LYS A 446 3.55 58.49 11.19
C LYS A 446 4.65 57.61 11.76
N ASP A 447 4.97 56.49 11.10
CA ASP A 447 6.04 55.57 11.52
C ASP A 447 7.46 56.13 11.26
N ALA A 448 7.60 57.20 10.46
CA ALA A 448 8.88 57.83 10.11
C ALA A 448 9.34 58.93 11.08
N ILE A 449 8.52 59.29 12.08
CA ILE A 449 8.79 60.27 13.15
C ILE A 449 9.14 59.52 14.44
#